data_AF-A0A2V9IHV0-F1
#
_entry.id   AF-A0A2V9IHV0-F1
#
_cell.length_a   1.000
_cell.length_b   1.000
_cell.length_c   1.000
_cell.angle_alpha   90.00
_cell.angle_beta   90.00
_cell.angle_gamma   90.00
#
_symmetry.space_group_name_H-M   'P 1'
#
loop_
_entity.id
_entity.type
_entity.pdbx_description
1 polymer ?
#
loop_
_entity_poly.entity_id
_entity_poly.type
_entity_poly.pdbx_seq_one_letter_code
_entity_poly.pdbx_strand_id
1 'polypeptide(L)' 'MRRVPEPAFVVIPFKRLWFIARAGRLKPGDAAPDFDLPAHNKKSRVRLASFRGQPVVLIFGSYT' A
#
# COMPACT_ATOMS: atom_id res chain seq x y z
N MET A 1 -0.96 -14.55 17.54
CA MET A 1 -1.93 -15.66 17.36
C MET A 1 -2.26 -16.43 18.65
N ARG A 2 -1.44 -16.34 19.72
CA ARG A 2 -1.66 -16.97 21.05
C ARG A 2 -3.02 -16.73 21.75
N ARG A 3 -3.87 -15.83 21.24
CA ARG A 3 -5.16 -15.45 21.84
C ARG A 3 -6.38 -15.82 20.97
N VAL A 4 -6.17 -16.49 19.84
CA VAL A 4 -7.26 -16.91 18.96
C VAL A 4 -7.61 -18.37 19.31
N PRO A 5 -8.85 -18.67 19.71
CA PRO A 5 -9.29 -20.05 19.96
C PRO A 5 -9.20 -20.90 18.68
N GLU A 6 -8.88 -22.19 18.80
CA GLU A 6 -8.71 -23.08 17.64
C GLU A 6 -9.90 -23.13 16.65
N PRO A 7 -11.17 -23.19 17.10
CA PRO A 7 -12.30 -23.20 16.17
C PRO A 7 -12.36 -21.96 15.28
N ALA A 8 -11.84 -20.83 15.77
CA ALA A 8 -11.79 -19.59 15.01
C ALA A 8 -10.76 -19.64 13.86
N PHE A 9 -9.72 -20.49 13.93
CA PHE A 9 -8.77 -20.66 12.81
C PHE A 9 -9.40 -21.33 11.59
N VAL A 10 -10.40 -22.18 11.79
CA VAL A 10 -11.06 -22.91 10.71
C VAL A 10 -12.08 -22.02 10.01
N VAL A 11 -12.80 -21.18 10.76
CA VAL A 11 -13.95 -20.43 10.25
C VAL A 11 -13.56 -19.02 9.76
N ILE A 12 -12.54 -18.40 10.35
CA ILE A 12 -12.18 -17.01 10.05
C ILE A 12 -11.23 -16.94 8.84
N PRO A 13 -11.57 -16.18 7.78
CA PRO A 13 -10.72 -16.05 6.60
C PRO A 13 -9.61 -15.01 6.82
N PHE A 14 -8.64 -15.31 7.70
CA PHE A 14 -7.58 -14.38 8.12
C PHE A 14 -6.81 -13.75 6.95
N LYS A 15 -6.50 -14.54 5.90
CA LYS A 15 -5.81 -14.03 4.70
C LYS A 15 -6.62 -12.92 4.02
N ARG A 16 -7.95 -13.10 3.90
CA ARG A 16 -8.85 -12.11 3.28
C ARG A 16 -9.01 -10.88 4.17
N LEU A 17 -9.18 -11.10 5.49
CA LEU A 17 -9.27 -10.01 6.46
C LEU A 17 -8.01 -9.15 6.49
N TRP A 18 -6.82 -9.72 6.27
CA TRP A 18 -5.58 -8.96 6.18
C TRP A 18 -5.57 -7.94 5.03
N PHE A 19 -6.14 -8.30 3.88
CA PHE A 19 -6.30 -7.38 2.74
C PHE A 19 -7.38 -6.33 3.03
N ILE A 20 -8.49 -6.72 3.64
CA ILE A 20 -9.57 -5.79 4.00
C ILE A 20 -9.09 -4.75 5.03
N ALA A 21 -8.36 -5.19 6.07
CA ALA A 21 -7.84 -4.31 7.11
C ALA A 21 -6.79 -3.30 6.59
N ARG A 22 -6.11 -3.63 5.49
CA ARG A 22 -5.14 -2.75 4.81
C ARG A 22 -5.71 -2.03 3.60
N ALA A 23 -6.99 -2.20 3.32
CA ALA A 23 -7.61 -1.49 2.21
C ALA A 23 -7.50 0.01 2.46
N GLY A 24 -6.87 0.71 1.51
CA GLY A 24 -6.87 2.17 1.48
C GLY A 24 -8.28 2.71 1.21
N ARG A 25 -8.47 4.01 1.42
CA ARG A 25 -9.73 4.70 1.10
C ARG A 25 -9.71 5.42 -0.25
N LEU A 26 -8.61 5.33 -0.99
CA LEU A 26 -8.39 6.02 -2.26
C LEU A 26 -9.26 5.40 -3.38
N LYS A 27 -9.99 6.23 -4.12
CA LYS A 27 -10.88 5.83 -5.20
C LYS A 27 -10.45 6.47 -6.54
N PRO A 28 -10.90 5.93 -7.68
CA PRO A 28 -10.69 6.59 -8.97
C PRO A 28 -11.28 8.00 -8.97
N GLY A 29 -10.50 8.98 -9.46
CA GLY A 29 -10.87 10.39 -9.47
C GLY A 29 -10.43 11.17 -8.24
N ASP A 30 -10.08 10.50 -7.12
CA ASP A 30 -9.47 11.18 -5.98
C ASP A 30 -8.08 11.70 -6.34
N ALA A 31 -7.71 12.84 -5.75
CA ALA A 31 -6.35 13.34 -5.86
C ALA A 31 -5.38 12.34 -5.21
N ALA A 32 -4.33 11.96 -5.96
CA ALA A 32 -3.30 11.08 -5.44
C ALA A 32 -2.59 11.75 -4.22
N PRO A 33 -2.51 11.06 -3.06
CA PRO A 33 -1.81 11.58 -1.89
C PRO A 33 -0.34 11.82 -2.21
N ASP A 34 0.19 12.94 -1.74
CA ASP A 34 1.62 13.21 -1.87
C ASP A 34 2.43 12.22 -1.02
N PHE A 35 3.57 11.81 -1.55
CA PHE A 35 4.53 10.95 -0.85
C PHE A 35 5.94 11.40 -1.17
N ASP A 36 6.85 11.09 -0.26
CA ASP A 36 8.27 11.38 -0.39
C ASP A 36 9.08 10.14 -0.06
N LEU A 37 9.62 9.51 -1.10
CA LEU A 37 10.28 8.21 -1.03
C LEU A 37 11.76 8.32 -1.41
N PRO A 38 12.66 7.55 -0.78
CA PRO A 38 14.03 7.46 -1.25
C PRO A 38 14.05 6.84 -2.65
N ALA A 39 14.91 7.37 -3.53
CA ALA A 39 15.21 6.72 -4.80
C ALA A 39 15.89 5.36 -4.54
N HIS A 40 15.86 4.48 -5.54
CA HIS A 40 16.44 3.13 -5.42
C HIS A 40 17.90 3.13 -4.94
N ASN A 41 18.71 4.08 -5.42
CA ASN A 41 20.11 4.25 -5.01
C ASN A 41 20.31 4.93 -3.64
N LYS A 42 19.23 5.33 -2.96
CA LYS A 42 19.20 6.05 -1.68
C LYS A 42 19.97 7.39 -1.64
N LYS A 43 20.42 7.91 -2.78
CA LYS A 43 21.16 9.17 -2.87
C LYS A 43 20.26 10.39 -3.00
N SER A 44 19.01 10.18 -3.38
CA SER A 44 18.02 11.24 -3.54
C SER A 44 16.67 10.80 -3.02
N ARG A 45 15.77 11.78 -2.93
CA ARG A 45 14.37 11.58 -2.58
C ARG A 45 13.51 12.03 -3.75
N VAL A 46 12.40 11.35 -3.96
CA VAL A 46 11.44 11.62 -5.03
C VAL A 46 10.10 11.93 -4.38
N ARG A 47 9.57 13.12 -4.68
CA ARG A 47 8.30 13.60 -4.18
C ARG A 47 7.26 13.60 -5.29
N LEU A 48 6.08 13.04 -5.07
CA LEU A 48 5.05 13.00 -6.12
C LEU A 48 4.69 14.40 -6.63
N ALA A 49 4.60 15.37 -5.73
CA ALA A 49 4.29 16.76 -6.07
C ALA A 49 5.25 17.41 -7.09
N SER A 50 6.48 16.91 -7.28
CA SER A 50 7.40 17.46 -8.28
C SER A 50 7.00 17.16 -9.72
N PHE A 51 6.05 16.23 -9.95
CA PHE A 51 5.56 15.83 -11.27
C PHE A 51 4.19 16.43 -11.62
N ARG A 52 3.74 17.46 -10.89
CA ARG A 52 2.46 18.13 -11.19
C ARG A 52 2.44 18.64 -12.65
N GLY A 53 1.32 18.44 -13.32
CA GLY A 53 1.14 18.82 -14.74
C GLY A 53 1.63 17.77 -15.74
N GLN A 54 2.17 16.64 -15.27
CA GLN A 54 2.59 15.51 -16.11
C GLN A 54 1.78 14.26 -15.76
N PRO A 55 1.40 13.42 -16.74
CA PRO A 55 0.86 12.10 -16.47
C PRO A 55 1.90 11.22 -15.78
N VAL A 56 1.54 10.59 -14.66
CA VAL A 56 2.45 9.73 -13.86
C VAL A 56 1.80 8.37 -13.65
N VAL A 57 2.58 7.30 -13.78
CA VAL A 57 2.18 5.93 -13.47
C VAL A 57 2.94 5.44 -12.24
N LEU A 58 2.22 4.89 -11.25
CA LEU A 58 2.81 4.29 -10.06
C LEU A 58 2.80 2.77 -10.19
N ILE A 59 3.97 2.14 -10.09
CA ILE A 59 4.13 0.68 -10.15
C ILE A 59 4.53 0.19 -8.77
N PHE A 60 3.67 -0.61 -8.15
CA PHE A 60 3.94 -1.26 -6.86
C PHE A 60 4.46 -2.67 -7.12
N GLY A 61 5.76 -2.86 -6.95
CA GLY A 61 6.44 -4.14 -7.11
C GLY A 61 7.09 -4.59 -5.81
N SER A 62 7.28 -5.91 -5.68
CA SER A 62 8.14 -6.51 -4.69
C SER A 62 9.23 -7.29 -5.43
N TYR A 63 10.48 -7.09 -5.04
CA TYR A 63 11.60 -7.90 -5.48
C TYR A 63 12.20 -8.54 -4.24
N THR A 64 12.11 -9.87 -4.18
CA THR A 64 12.68 -10.73 -3.13
C THR A 64 13.65 -11.68 -3.77
#